data_AF-A0A8J2X2Q6-F1
#
_entry.id   AF-A0A8J2X2Q6-F1
#
_cell.length_a   1.000
_cell.length_b   1.000
_cell.length_c   1.000
_cell.angle_alpha   90.00
_cell.angle_beta   90.00
_cell.angle_gamma   90.00
#
_symmetry.space_group_name_H-M   'P 1'
#
loop_
_entity.id
_entity.type
_entity.pdbx_description
1 polymer ?
#
loop_
_entity_poly.entity_id
_entity_poly.type
_entity_poly.pdbx_seq_one_letter_code
_entity_poly.pdbx_strand_id
1 'polypeptide(L)'
;MPRRLLLRILTILPTISAFFVVLDGEKECFLIEQPLDTQLTIKYELPANEKTEDKRVKVTLTDRRTKTQIFSKVVSDHKSELSMATGSEAAHDLCLKPQSPGKVRVNLEIERGHGQKYYAEMASENKMDRLQVEVVKLNDELAEILNEADYMKEKEVRFHRKAERINVAAVWWPVLQIGILVLTAVLQVQSLKNYFQAKNLY
;
A
#
# COMPACT_ATOMS: atom_id res chain seq x y z
N MET A 1 43.58 35.27 0.28
CA MET A 1 42.60 34.32 0.86
C MET A 1 41.73 35.10 1.85
N PRO A 2 40.41 35.20 1.62
CA PRO A 2 39.49 34.24 2.25
C PRO A 2 38.31 33.82 1.34
N ARG A 3 38.00 32.52 1.35
CA ARG A 3 36.84 31.90 0.68
C ARG A 3 35.59 32.11 1.53
N ARG A 4 34.58 32.79 0.98
CA ARG A 4 33.25 32.92 1.58
C ARG A 4 32.57 31.54 1.61
N LEU A 5 32.31 31.05 2.81
CA LEU A 5 31.54 29.84 3.08
C LEU A 5 30.05 30.15 2.87
N LEU A 6 29.49 29.76 1.72
CA LEU A 6 28.06 29.82 1.47
C LEU A 6 27.39 28.59 2.08
N LEU A 7 26.81 28.75 3.27
CA LEU A 7 25.92 27.76 3.88
C LEU A 7 24.57 27.81 3.15
N ARG A 8 24.33 26.92 2.19
CA ARG A 8 22.99 26.72 1.60
C ARG A 8 22.16 25.90 2.58
N ILE A 9 21.30 26.58 3.32
CA ILE A 9 20.20 25.94 4.07
C ILE A 9 19.18 25.49 3.02
N LEU A 10 19.09 24.17 2.81
CA LEU A 10 18.08 23.56 1.97
C LEU A 10 16.79 23.43 2.79
N THR A 11 15.91 24.44 2.72
CA THR A 11 14.56 24.36 3.29
C THR A 11 13.71 23.41 2.46
N ILE A 12 13.43 22.24 3.03
CA ILE A 12 12.52 21.25 2.45
C ILE A 12 11.09 21.79 2.68
N LEU A 13 10.48 22.36 1.64
CA LEU A 13 9.05 22.67 1.68
C LEU A 13 8.26 21.34 1.70
N PRO A 14 7.26 21.17 2.58
CA PRO A 14 6.37 20.04 2.50
C PRO A 14 5.52 20.19 1.24
N THR A 15 5.72 19.31 0.27
CA THR A 15 4.80 19.15 -0.86
C THR A 15 3.56 18.44 -0.34
N ILE A 16 2.42 19.14 -0.29
CA ILE A 16 1.12 18.51 -0.06
C ILE A 16 0.82 17.66 -1.30
N SER A 17 0.84 16.33 -1.16
CA SER A 17 0.47 15.43 -2.24
C SER A 17 -1.05 15.26 -2.27
N ALA A 18 -1.69 15.74 -3.33
CA ALA A 18 -3.05 15.33 -3.66
C ALA A 18 -2.97 14.05 -4.51
N PHE A 19 -3.65 12.98 -4.10
CA PHE A 19 -3.76 11.74 -4.88
C PHE A 19 -4.86 11.89 -5.93
N PHE A 20 -4.50 11.83 -7.20
CA PHE A 20 -5.44 11.86 -8.31
C PHE A 20 -5.10 10.75 -9.30
N VAL A 21 -6.13 10.14 -9.88
CA VAL A 21 -6.01 9.11 -10.89
C VAL A 21 -6.32 9.74 -12.24
N VAL A 22 -5.43 9.56 -13.22
CA VAL A 22 -5.67 10.01 -14.59
C VAL A 22 -6.00 8.82 -15.45
N LEU A 23 -7.18 8.84 -16.07
CA LEU A 23 -7.66 7.82 -16.98
C LEU A 23 -7.47 8.30 -18.42
N ASP A 24 -6.79 7.51 -19.25
CA ASP A 24 -6.52 7.83 -20.67
C ASP A 24 -7.05 6.70 -21.56
N GLY A 25 -8.38 6.57 -21.64
CA GLY A 25 -9.09 5.54 -22.41
C GLY A 25 -8.99 4.11 -21.85
N GLU A 26 -7.91 3.78 -21.15
CA GLU A 26 -7.73 2.49 -20.47
C GLU A 26 -8.41 2.47 -19.09
N LYS A 27 -8.72 1.26 -18.61
CA LYS A 27 -9.25 1.06 -17.25
C LYS A 27 -8.08 1.00 -16.27
N GLU A 28 -8.16 1.74 -15.19
CA GLU A 28 -7.22 1.64 -14.07
C GLU A 28 -7.86 0.83 -12.95
N CYS A 29 -7.12 -0.13 -12.39
CA CYS A 29 -7.61 -1.03 -11.35
C CYS A 29 -6.71 -1.02 -10.12
N PHE A 30 -7.32 -0.85 -8.95
CA PHE A 30 -6.67 -0.85 -7.64
C PHE A 30 -7.05 -2.10 -6.87
N LEU A 31 -6.04 -2.75 -6.28
CA LEU A 31 -6.25 -3.88 -5.38
C LEU A 31 -6.50 -3.34 -3.96
N ILE A 32 -7.64 -3.71 -3.38
CA ILE A 32 -8.02 -3.36 -2.01
C ILE A 32 -8.12 -4.65 -1.20
N GLU A 33 -7.25 -4.80 -0.20
CA GLU A 33 -7.34 -5.88 0.78
C GLU A 33 -7.98 -5.35 2.05
N GLN A 34 -9.03 -6.03 2.54
CA GLN A 34 -9.73 -5.66 3.77
C GLN A 34 -9.97 -6.86 4.67
N PRO A 35 -9.94 -6.67 6.00
CA PRO A 35 -10.31 -7.70 6.96
C PRO A 35 -11.83 -7.94 7.00
N LEU A 36 -12.25 -9.03 7.64
CA LEU A 36 -13.66 -9.41 7.78
C LEU A 36 -14.50 -8.30 8.45
N ASP A 37 -15.75 -8.14 8.01
CA ASP A 37 -16.75 -7.26 8.64
C ASP A 37 -16.36 -5.77 8.69
N THR A 38 -15.57 -5.31 7.72
CA THR A 38 -15.25 -3.88 7.58
C THR A 38 -16.06 -3.24 6.46
N GLN A 39 -16.69 -2.10 6.77
CA GLN A 39 -17.35 -1.29 5.75
C GLN A 39 -16.31 -0.55 4.90
N LEU A 40 -16.58 -0.48 3.59
CA LEU A 40 -15.77 0.25 2.63
C LEU A 40 -16.60 1.41 2.07
N THR A 41 -16.10 2.63 2.23
CA THR A 41 -16.68 3.81 1.59
C THR A 41 -15.74 4.33 0.53
N ILE A 42 -16.19 4.30 -0.72
CA ILE A 42 -15.47 4.79 -1.88
C ILE A 42 -16.11 6.12 -2.29
N LYS A 43 -15.36 7.21 -2.13
CA LYS A 43 -15.73 8.54 -2.59
C LYS A 43 -14.93 8.87 -3.84
N TYR A 44 -15.61 9.38 -4.85
CA TYR A 44 -14.95 9.87 -6.05
C TYR A 44 -15.49 11.25 -6.44
N GLU A 45 -14.56 12.13 -6.79
CA GLU A 45 -14.84 13.49 -7.18
C GLU A 45 -14.19 13.79 -8.53
N LEU A 46 -14.98 14.37 -9.42
CA LEU A 46 -14.53 14.83 -10.74
C LEU A 46 -14.23 16.34 -10.64
N PRO A 47 -13.01 16.78 -10.95
CA PRO A 47 -12.64 18.19 -10.85
C PRO A 47 -13.46 19.02 -11.85
N ALA A 48 -14.03 20.13 -11.37
CA ALA A 48 -14.93 20.99 -12.14
C ALA A 48 -14.28 21.74 -13.33
N ASN A 49 -12.94 21.71 -13.45
CA ASN A 49 -12.18 22.60 -14.34
C ASN A 49 -12.00 22.10 -15.79
N GLU A 50 -12.53 20.93 -16.18
CA GLU A 50 -12.37 20.39 -17.54
C GLU A 50 -13.72 19.97 -18.14
N LYS A 51 -14.41 20.86 -18.89
CA LYS A 51 -15.59 20.58 -19.74
C LYS A 51 -16.31 19.29 -19.34
N THR A 52 -16.85 19.30 -18.12
CA THR A 52 -17.17 18.08 -17.37
C THR A 52 -18.51 17.49 -17.78
N GLU A 53 -19.31 18.22 -18.57
CA GLU A 53 -20.70 17.89 -18.87
C GLU A 53 -20.87 16.54 -19.62
N ASP A 54 -19.81 16.01 -20.24
CA ASP A 54 -19.86 14.72 -20.95
C ASP A 54 -18.91 13.64 -20.40
N LYS A 55 -18.17 13.90 -19.31
CA LYS A 55 -17.19 12.94 -18.78
C LYS A 55 -17.88 11.92 -17.88
N ARG A 56 -18.08 10.70 -18.38
CA ARG A 56 -18.67 9.58 -17.64
C ARG A 56 -17.60 8.57 -17.24
N VAL A 57 -17.58 8.16 -15.97
CA VAL A 57 -16.67 7.13 -15.46
C VAL A 57 -17.49 5.96 -14.93
N LYS A 58 -17.16 4.75 -15.38
CA LYS A 58 -17.72 3.51 -14.86
C LYS A 58 -16.84 3.02 -13.72
N VAL A 59 -17.40 2.96 -12.52
CA VAL A 59 -16.75 2.40 -11.33
C VAL A 59 -17.28 0.99 -11.12
N THR A 60 -16.37 0.02 -11.09
CA THR A 60 -16.71 -1.39 -10.88
C THR A 60 -15.90 -1.97 -9.73
N LEU A 61 -16.56 -2.66 -8.82
CA LEU A 61 -15.94 -3.40 -7.74
C LEU A 61 -16.17 -4.89 -7.98
N THR A 62 -15.08 -5.64 -8.09
CA THR A 62 -15.08 -7.07 -8.39
C THR A 62 -14.34 -7.82 -7.29
N ASP A 63 -14.92 -8.92 -6.80
CA ASP A 63 -14.18 -9.83 -5.92
C ASP A 63 -13.08 -10.52 -6.75
N ARG A 64 -11.83 -10.42 -6.30
CA ARG A 64 -10.68 -10.98 -7.03
C ARG A 64 -10.71 -12.50 -7.09
N ARG A 65 -11.26 -13.17 -6.06
CA ARG A 65 -11.26 -14.63 -5.92
C ARG A 65 -12.35 -15.26 -6.79
N THR A 66 -13.58 -14.79 -6.64
CA THR A 66 -14.75 -15.35 -7.35
C THR A 66 -14.96 -14.71 -8.72
N LYS A 67 -14.28 -13.59 -9.01
CA LYS A 67 -14.47 -12.78 -10.22
C LYS A 67 -15.90 -12.28 -10.40
N THR A 68 -16.71 -12.29 -9.35
CA THR A 68 -18.07 -11.76 -9.38
C THR A 68 -18.04 -10.24 -9.23
N GLN A 69 -18.81 -9.55 -10.08
CA GLN A 69 -19.01 -8.12 -9.95
C GLN A 69 -20.01 -7.85 -8.83
N ILE A 70 -19.54 -7.26 -7.74
CA ILE A 70 -20.38 -6.93 -6.57
C ILE A 70 -21.10 -5.62 -6.85
N PHE A 71 -20.42 -4.67 -7.50
CA PHE A 71 -20.98 -3.37 -7.80
C PHE A 71 -20.48 -2.85 -9.14
N SER A 72 -21.38 -2.21 -9.90
CA SER A 72 -21.04 -1.52 -11.15
C SER A 72 -22.00 -0.35 -11.36
N LYS A 73 -21.49 0.87 -11.25
CA LYS A 73 -22.26 2.09 -11.53
C LYS A 73 -21.50 2.99 -12.49
N VAL A 74 -22.23 3.51 -13.48
CA VAL A 74 -21.74 4.58 -14.35
C VAL A 74 -22.13 5.89 -13.71
N VAL A 75 -21.17 6.79 -13.57
CA VAL A 75 -21.38 8.02 -12.85
C VAL A 75 -20.95 9.19 -13.70
N SER A 76 -21.83 10.19 -13.72
CA SER A 76 -21.67 11.44 -14.47
C SER A 76 -21.65 12.65 -13.53
N ASP A 77 -21.94 12.46 -12.24
CA ASP A 77 -22.06 13.57 -11.28
C ASP A 77 -20.69 14.02 -10.76
N HIS A 78 -20.57 15.31 -10.48
CA HIS A 78 -19.33 15.93 -9.99
C HIS A 78 -18.80 15.35 -8.68
N LYS A 79 -19.71 14.91 -7.80
CA LYS A 79 -19.38 14.34 -6.49
C LYS A 79 -20.37 13.25 -6.17
N SER A 80 -19.86 12.05 -5.88
CA SER A 80 -20.72 10.99 -5.39
C SER A 80 -19.96 10.02 -4.50
N GLU A 81 -20.70 9.52 -3.52
CA GLU A 81 -20.21 8.63 -2.47
C GLU A 81 -20.89 7.28 -2.66
N LEU A 82 -20.10 6.22 -2.53
CA LEU A 82 -20.59 4.85 -2.49
C LEU A 82 -20.13 4.23 -1.17
N SER A 83 -21.07 3.87 -0.31
CA SER A 83 -20.79 3.09 0.89
C SER A 83 -21.30 1.68 0.70
N MET A 84 -20.44 0.68 0.95
CA MET A 84 -20.79 -0.73 0.84
C MET A 84 -20.11 -1.53 1.95
N ALA A 85 -20.85 -2.41 2.61
CA ALA A 85 -20.28 -3.36 3.56
C ALA A 85 -19.73 -4.57 2.80
N THR A 86 -18.48 -4.96 3.09
CA THR A 86 -17.85 -6.13 2.48
C THR A 86 -18.13 -7.36 3.36
N GLY A 87 -18.98 -8.27 2.89
CA GLY A 87 -19.44 -9.43 3.69
C GLY A 87 -18.42 -10.56 3.93
N SER A 88 -17.20 -10.46 3.41
CA SER A 88 -16.16 -11.49 3.57
C SER A 88 -14.75 -10.90 3.51
N GLU A 89 -13.79 -11.50 4.22
CA GLU A 89 -12.35 -11.22 4.11
C GLU A 89 -11.91 -11.58 2.68
N ALA A 90 -11.91 -10.57 1.80
CA ALA A 90 -11.66 -10.77 0.39
C ALA A 90 -10.89 -9.59 -0.20
N ALA A 91 -10.02 -9.92 -1.15
CA ALA A 91 -9.33 -8.95 -1.97
C ALA A 91 -10.27 -8.49 -3.09
N HIS A 92 -10.45 -7.19 -3.22
CA HIS A 92 -11.31 -6.58 -4.21
C HIS A 92 -10.50 -5.82 -5.25
N ASP A 93 -10.90 -5.96 -6.51
CA ASP A 93 -10.39 -5.17 -7.62
C ASP A 93 -11.37 -4.00 -7.86
N LEU A 94 -10.97 -2.78 -7.49
CA LEU A 94 -11.70 -1.55 -7.78
C LEU A 94 -11.18 -0.97 -9.09
N CYS A 95 -11.98 -1.03 -10.15
CA CYS A 95 -11.62 -0.51 -11.46
C CYS A 95 -12.43 0.74 -11.84
N LEU A 96 -11.74 1.74 -12.38
CA LEU A 96 -12.32 2.93 -12.98
C LEU A 96 -12.09 2.87 -14.50
N LYS A 97 -13.17 2.99 -15.28
CA LYS A 97 -13.11 3.00 -16.74
C LYS A 97 -13.77 4.26 -17.29
N PRO A 98 -13.05 5.13 -18.03
CA PRO A 98 -13.67 6.26 -18.70
C PRO A 98 -14.57 5.74 -19.84
N GLN A 99 -15.78 6.30 -19.98
CA GLN A 99 -16.65 6.06 -21.13
C GLN A 99 -16.55 7.18 -22.18
N SER A 100 -16.07 8.35 -21.79
CA SER A 100 -15.82 9.47 -22.68
C SER A 100 -14.40 9.42 -23.25
N PRO A 101 -14.19 9.80 -24.53
CA PRO A 101 -12.86 9.98 -25.08
C PRO A 101 -12.15 11.18 -24.42
N GLY A 102 -10.85 11.03 -24.19
CA GLY A 102 -10.00 12.06 -23.59
C GLY A 102 -9.58 11.74 -22.15
N LYS A 103 -8.66 12.56 -21.64
CA LYS A 103 -8.09 12.39 -20.30
C LYS A 103 -9.10 12.81 -19.24
N VAL A 104 -9.37 11.92 -18.30
CA VAL A 104 -10.26 12.18 -17.15
C VAL A 104 -9.44 12.10 -15.87
N ARG A 105 -9.43 13.18 -15.09
CA ARG A 105 -8.83 13.18 -13.76
C ARG A 105 -9.93 12.85 -12.75
N VAL A 106 -9.67 11.92 -11.86
CA VAL A 106 -10.59 11.52 -10.79
C VAL A 106 -9.85 11.58 -9.47
N ASN A 107 -10.40 12.31 -8.51
CA ASN A 107 -9.96 12.24 -7.13
C ASN A 107 -10.66 11.05 -6.49
N LEU A 108 -9.88 10.11 -5.98
CA LEU A 108 -10.38 8.89 -5.37
C LEU A 108 -9.98 8.88 -3.89
N GLU A 109 -10.98 8.79 -3.02
CA GLU A 109 -10.80 8.67 -1.58
C GLU A 109 -11.47 7.37 -1.11
N ILE A 110 -10.71 6.55 -0.40
CA ILE A 110 -11.15 5.24 0.07
C ILE A 110 -11.06 5.26 1.58
N GLU A 111 -12.22 5.22 2.22
CA GLU A 111 -12.36 5.17 3.67
C GLU A 111 -12.74 3.74 4.09
N ARG A 112 -12.12 3.27 5.17
CA ARG A 112 -12.41 1.99 5.81
C ARG A 112 -13.08 2.27 7.16
N GLY A 113 -14.05 1.44 7.52
CA GLY A 113 -14.79 1.55 8.78
C GLY A 113 -16.18 2.16 8.63
N HIS A 114 -16.88 2.27 9.75
CA HIS A 114 -18.27 2.73 9.81
C HIS A 114 -18.35 4.26 9.74
N GLY A 115 -19.05 4.77 8.71
CA GLY A 115 -19.25 6.22 8.53
C GLY A 115 -20.26 6.81 9.53
N GLN A 116 -20.25 8.14 9.70
CA GLN A 116 -21.15 8.84 10.65
C GLN A 116 -22.65 8.61 10.36
N LYS A 117 -23.01 8.32 9.10
CA LYS A 117 -24.39 8.02 8.68
C LYS A 117 -24.90 6.72 9.31
N TYR A 118 -24.05 5.70 9.44
CA TYR A 118 -24.41 4.39 10.02
C TYR A 118 -24.81 4.52 11.49
N TYR A 119 -24.03 5.25 12.29
CA TYR A 119 -24.32 5.47 13.70
C TYR A 119 -25.55 6.35 13.92
N ALA A 120 -25.80 7.32 13.02
CA ALA A 120 -26.99 8.16 13.09
C ALA A 120 -28.29 7.38 12.83
N GLU A 121 -28.25 6.42 11.91
CA GLU A 121 -29.38 5.54 11.59
C GLU A 121 -29.63 4.49 12.68
N MET A 122 -28.57 3.84 13.18
CA MET A 122 -28.67 2.93 14.33
C MET A 122 -29.22 3.61 15.59
N ALA A 123 -28.83 4.87 15.84
CA ALA A 123 -29.30 5.63 16.98
C ALA A 123 -30.80 5.97 16.87
N SER A 124 -31.30 6.27 15.67
CA SER A 124 -32.71 6.59 15.45
C SER A 124 -33.60 5.34 15.49
N GLU A 125 -33.14 4.22 14.93
CA GLU A 125 -33.88 2.94 14.97
C GLU A 125 -34.00 2.37 16.38
N ASN A 126 -32.90 2.36 17.14
CA ASN A 126 -32.87 1.78 18.49
C ASN A 126 -33.25 2.77 19.61
N LYS A 127 -33.60 4.03 19.27
CA LYS A 127 -33.88 5.12 20.23
C LYS A 127 -32.78 5.24 21.30
N MET A 128 -31.52 5.23 20.87
CA MET A 128 -30.39 5.22 21.78
C MET A 128 -30.09 6.63 22.29
N ASP A 129 -29.71 6.75 23.55
CA ASP A 129 -29.21 8.01 24.10
C ASP A 129 -27.80 8.31 23.58
N ARG A 130 -27.40 9.59 23.55
CA ARG A 130 -26.13 10.04 22.93
C ARG A 130 -24.92 9.33 23.53
N LEU A 131 -24.93 9.06 24.83
CA LEU A 131 -23.86 8.35 25.52
C LEU A 131 -23.76 6.86 25.12
N GLN A 132 -24.90 6.20 24.86
CA GLN A 132 -24.91 4.79 24.45
C GLN A 132 -24.33 4.63 23.04
N VAL A 133 -24.64 5.57 22.14
CA VAL A 133 -24.08 5.58 20.77
C VAL A 133 -22.56 5.71 20.80
N GLU A 134 -22.03 6.55 21.69
CA GLU A 134 -20.57 6.75 21.80
C GLU A 134 -19.84 5.52 22.34
N VAL A 135 -20.42 4.81 23.31
CA VAL A 135 -19.86 3.54 23.81
C VAL A 135 -19.86 2.46 22.72
N VAL A 136 -20.95 2.34 21.96
CA VAL A 136 -21.03 1.39 20.84
C VAL A 136 -19.99 1.74 19.78
N LYS A 137 -19.90 3.01 19.40
CA LYS A 137 -18.89 3.48 18.45
C LYS A 137 -17.46 3.13 18.90
N LEU A 138 -17.15 3.35 20.17
CA LEU A 138 -15.81 3.05 20.71
C LEU A 138 -15.53 1.54 20.71
N ASN A 139 -16.54 0.73 21.00
CA ASN A 139 -16.42 -0.73 20.97
C ASN A 139 -16.22 -1.26 19.54
N ASP A 140 -16.96 -0.70 18.57
CA ASP A 140 -16.82 -1.05 17.15
C ASP A 140 -15.44 -0.65 16.63
N GLU A 141 -14.94 0.54 16.98
CA GLU A 141 -13.61 1.00 16.62
C GLU A 141 -12.49 0.13 17.23
N LEU A 142 -12.64 -0.30 18.48
CA LEU A 142 -11.71 -1.26 19.09
C LEU A 142 -11.76 -2.63 18.43
N ALA A 143 -12.95 -3.13 18.09
CA ALA A 143 -13.09 -4.39 17.38
C ALA A 143 -12.43 -4.35 16.00
N GLU A 144 -12.59 -3.24 15.27
CA GLU A 144 -11.91 -3.01 13.99
C GLU A 144 -10.38 -3.02 14.13
N ILE A 145 -9.84 -2.32 15.14
CA ILE A 145 -8.40 -2.28 15.43
C ILE A 145 -7.87 -3.67 15.79
N LEU A 146 -8.56 -4.42 16.64
CA LEU A 146 -8.12 -5.76 17.06
C LEU A 146 -8.08 -6.71 15.86
N ASN A 147 -9.08 -6.62 14.98
CA ASN A 147 -9.13 -7.43 13.76
C ASN A 147 -7.98 -7.06 12.80
N GLU A 148 -7.69 -5.77 12.63
CA GLU A 148 -6.53 -5.34 11.83
C GLU A 148 -5.20 -5.78 12.47
N ALA A 149 -5.08 -5.71 13.80
CA ALA A 149 -3.89 -6.16 14.53
C ALA A 149 -3.65 -7.66 14.36
N ASP A 150 -4.69 -8.49 14.47
CA ASP A 150 -4.59 -9.94 14.25
C ASP A 150 -4.20 -10.26 12.80
N TYR A 151 -4.79 -9.56 11.82
CA TYR A 151 -4.41 -9.68 10.42
C TYR A 151 -2.94 -9.30 10.17
N MET A 152 -2.46 -8.22 10.80
CA MET A 152 -1.07 -7.78 10.71
C MET A 152 -0.10 -8.77 11.37
N LYS A 153 -0.49 -9.37 12.49
CA LYS A 153 0.30 -10.39 13.19
C LYS A 153 0.51 -11.63 12.34
N GLU A 154 -0.52 -12.14 11.68
CA GLU A 154 -0.42 -13.29 10.76
C GLU A 154 0.56 -13.01 9.60
N LYS A 155 0.55 -11.78 9.08
CA LYS A 155 1.50 -11.32 8.05
C LYS A 155 2.92 -11.21 8.62
N GLU A 156 3.07 -10.67 9.82
CA GLU A 156 4.35 -10.50 10.51
C GLU A 156 5.03 -11.85 10.76
N VAL A 157 4.30 -12.87 11.25
CA VAL A 157 4.84 -14.22 11.47
C VAL A 157 5.41 -14.81 10.19
N ARG A 158 4.72 -14.61 9.06
CA ARG A 158 5.19 -15.06 7.73
C ARG A 158 6.42 -14.27 7.27
N PHE A 159 6.44 -12.96 7.51
CA PHE A 159 7.57 -12.10 7.17
C PHE A 159 8.82 -12.43 8.01
N HIS A 160 8.67 -12.61 9.32
CA HIS A 160 9.75 -13.01 10.23
C HIS A 160 10.41 -14.31 9.81
N ARG A 161 9.63 -15.36 9.52
CA ARG A 161 10.19 -16.63 9.02
C ARG A 161 10.99 -16.47 7.72
N LYS A 162 10.59 -15.56 6.85
CA LYS A 162 11.31 -15.26 5.60
C LYS A 162 12.58 -14.46 5.88
N ALA A 163 12.52 -13.48 6.78
CA ALA A 163 13.67 -12.68 7.20
C ALA A 163 14.74 -13.54 7.86
N GLU A 164 14.36 -14.48 8.74
CA GLU A 164 15.29 -15.42 9.38
C GLU A 164 16.05 -16.27 8.33
N ARG A 165 15.34 -16.82 7.34
CA ARG A 165 15.95 -17.61 6.25
C ARG A 165 16.91 -16.80 5.39
N ILE A 166 16.54 -15.56 5.04
CA ILE A 166 17.40 -14.67 4.26
C ILE A 166 18.64 -14.29 5.07
N ASN A 167 18.48 -13.95 6.35
CA ASN A 167 19.57 -13.56 7.23
C ASN A 167 20.62 -14.68 7.34
N VAL A 168 20.20 -15.93 7.55
CA VAL A 168 21.12 -17.08 7.61
C VAL A 168 21.88 -17.27 6.29
N ALA A 169 21.19 -17.16 5.15
CA ALA A 169 21.84 -17.27 3.84
C ALA A 169 22.83 -16.13 3.58
N ALA A 170 22.49 -14.91 3.99
CA ALA A 170 23.34 -13.73 3.82
C ALA A 170 24.65 -13.83 4.62
N VAL A 171 24.62 -14.45 5.79
CA VAL A 171 25.81 -14.65 6.63
C VAL A 171 26.79 -15.68 6.04
N TRP A 172 26.33 -16.64 5.23
CA TRP A 172 27.22 -17.65 4.64
C TRP A 172 28.12 -17.13 3.52
N TRP A 173 27.65 -16.15 2.74
CA TRP A 173 28.40 -15.54 1.65
C TRP A 173 29.76 -14.94 2.06
N PRO A 174 29.87 -14.08 3.10
CA PRO A 174 31.16 -13.56 3.53
C PRO A 174 32.07 -14.63 4.14
N VAL A 175 31.52 -15.66 4.80
CA VAL A 175 32.31 -16.79 5.34
C VAL A 175 33.02 -17.53 4.22
N LEU A 176 32.30 -17.83 3.13
CA LEU A 176 32.88 -18.45 1.93
C LEU A 176 33.95 -17.56 1.31
N GLN A 177 33.71 -16.25 1.20
CA GLN A 177 34.67 -15.30 0.65
C GLN A 177 35.97 -15.24 1.46
N ILE A 178 35.89 -15.20 2.79
CA ILE A 178 37.06 -15.25 3.67
C ILE A 178 37.83 -16.55 3.47
N GLY A 179 37.14 -17.68 3.32
CA GLY A 179 37.75 -18.98 3.02
C GLY A 179 38.57 -18.98 1.73
N ILE A 180 38.03 -18.41 0.64
CA ILE A 180 38.74 -18.27 -0.65
C ILE A 180 39.98 -17.37 -0.50
N LEU A 181 39.86 -16.25 0.24
CA LEU A 181 40.98 -15.34 0.47
C LEU A 181 42.13 -16.01 1.24
N VAL A 182 41.82 -16.80 2.27
CA VAL A 182 42.84 -17.55 3.03
C VAL A 182 43.51 -18.61 2.14
N LEU A 183 42.73 -19.36 1.36
CA LEU A 183 43.27 -20.39 0.46
C LEU A 183 44.23 -19.79 -0.57
N THR A 184 43.83 -18.69 -1.21
CA THR A 184 44.68 -18.00 -2.19
C THR A 184 45.93 -17.41 -1.55
N ALA A 185 45.86 -16.87 -0.33
CA ALA A 185 47.04 -16.39 0.40
C ALA A 185 48.06 -17.51 0.68
N VAL A 186 47.61 -18.70 1.09
CA VAL A 186 48.50 -19.86 1.32
C VAL A 186 49.17 -20.29 0.02
N LEU A 187 48.40 -20.41 -1.06
CA LEU A 187 48.94 -20.76 -2.38
C LEU A 187 49.94 -19.72 -2.89
N GLN A 188 49.67 -18.42 -2.66
CA GLN A 188 50.61 -17.35 -2.99
C GLN A 188 51.94 -17.50 -2.26
N VAL A 189 51.92 -17.75 -0.95
CA VAL A 189 53.16 -17.93 -0.16
C VAL A 189 53.91 -19.19 -0.60
N GLN A 190 53.21 -20.28 -0.88
CA GLN A 190 53.84 -21.53 -1.32
C GLN A 190 54.45 -21.40 -2.72
N SER A 191 53.76 -20.73 -3.65
CA SER A 191 54.31 -20.41 -4.97
C SER A 191 55.55 -19.51 -4.85
N LEU A 192 55.54 -18.54 -3.94
CA LEU A 192 56.68 -17.66 -3.69
C LEU A 192 57.88 -18.46 -3.17
N LYS A 193 57.66 -19.37 -2.20
CA LYS A 193 58.69 -20.27 -1.67
C LYS A 193 59.27 -21.18 -2.76
N ASN A 194 58.43 -21.80 -3.57
CA ASN A 194 58.84 -22.66 -4.68
C ASN A 194 59.64 -21.86 -5.73
N TYR A 195 59.23 -20.63 -6.01
CA TYR A 195 59.96 -19.74 -6.92
C TYR A 195 61.37 -19.39 -6.38
N PHE A 196 61.50 -19.08 -5.09
CA PHE A 196 62.80 -18.80 -4.47
C PHE A 196 63.70 -20.03 -4.40
N GLN A 197 63.15 -21.22 -4.15
CA GLN A 197 63.92 -22.47 -4.17
C GLN A 197 64.40 -22.83 -5.59
N ALA A 198 63.55 -22.69 -6.60
CA ALA A 198 63.91 -23.01 -7.99
C ALA A 198 64.98 -22.06 -8.57
N LYS A 199 65.11 -20.84 -8.04
CA LYS A 199 66.07 -19.82 -8.51
C LYS A 199 67.40 -19.81 -7.74
N ASN A 200 67.62 -20.71 -6.76
CA ASN A 200 68.85 -20.80 -5.95
C ASN A 200 69.37 -19.41 -5.50
N LEU A 201 68.54 -18.66 -4.76
CA LEU A 201 68.96 -17.40 -4.12
C LEU A 201 69.38 -17.58 -2.65
N TYR A 202 69.98 -18.74 -2.34
CA TYR A 202 70.86 -18.90 -1.18
C TYR A 202 72.21 -19.45 -1.68
#